data_AF-A0A7C1K8F2-F1
#
_entry.id   AF-A0A7C1K8F2-F1
#
_cell.length_a   1.000
_cell.length_b   1.000
_cell.length_c   1.000
_cell.angle_alpha   90.00
_cell.angle_beta   90.00
_cell.angle_gamma   90.00
#
_symmetry.space_group_name_H-M   'P 1'
#
loop_
_entity.id
_entity.type
_entity.pdbx_description
1 polymer ?
#
loop_
_entity_poly.entity_id
_entity_poly.type
_entity_poly.pdbx_seq_one_letter_code
_entity_poly.pdbx_strand_id
1 'polypeptide(L)'
;MSALRRRVRGIFAHRGVLQAGEPVERRQKGGVRGTESVQAGALAIRCRRDGIAGTTGRRPPAVCLKEDIGNGPRLRPLSISGEARCLEIGGLVKLSLVDWPGEVVAVVFTRGCNFRCPWCHNRNLVEPALFPPALPEAEVLSYLAARRRVLTGVVVSGGEPTLQESLVSFLARLKEMGYAVKLDTNGSQPRVLRNLLDKGLVDRVAVDYKVPLAEYPTRLGWPAPGAVRQSLGLVMSHGCGEVRTTIVPGIHSPEVLRRMVRESKIDLRMYRLQPFRPGSCLDPAYDGYPTVSREHVAALEAALRNDAVEGADV
;
A
#
# COMPACT_ATOMS: atom_id res chain seq x y z
N MET A 1 -33.26 14.65 13.19
CA MET A 1 -33.43 15.95 12.51
C MET A 1 -33.12 17.10 13.47
N SER A 2 -31.85 17.29 13.85
CA SER A 2 -31.47 18.37 14.76
C SER A 2 -30.46 19.32 14.10
N ALA A 3 -30.86 20.58 14.06
CA ALA A 3 -30.04 21.77 14.29
C ALA A 3 -28.71 21.92 13.52
N LEU A 4 -28.64 21.43 12.28
CA LEU A 4 -27.60 21.79 11.32
C LEU A 4 -28.13 22.91 10.42
N ARG A 5 -27.40 24.05 10.39
CA ARG A 5 -27.40 25.17 9.41
C ARG A 5 -27.58 26.52 10.08
N ARG A 6 -26.46 27.13 10.51
CA ARG A 6 -26.13 28.58 10.42
C ARG A 6 -24.91 28.86 11.30
N ARG A 7 -24.01 29.71 10.79
CA ARG A 7 -22.62 29.98 11.24
C ARG A 7 -21.67 28.94 10.65
N VAL A 8 -20.85 29.22 9.64
CA VAL A 8 -20.06 30.43 9.38
C VAL A 8 -19.95 30.60 7.86
N ARG A 9 -20.49 31.70 7.32
CA ARG A 9 -20.13 32.22 5.99
C ARG A 9 -19.52 33.60 6.20
N GLY A 10 -18.34 33.78 5.60
CA GLY A 10 -17.75 35.08 5.30
C GLY A 10 -16.79 35.62 6.36
N ILE A 11 -15.49 35.66 6.03
CA ILE A 11 -14.65 36.87 5.99
C ILE A 11 -13.25 36.47 5.46
N PHE A 12 -12.93 36.99 4.27
CA PHE A 12 -11.63 37.32 3.66
C PHE A 12 -10.48 36.27 3.67
N ALA A 13 -10.02 35.74 2.54
CA ALA A 13 -9.29 36.37 1.41
C ALA A 13 -7.86 36.83 1.77
N HIS A 14 -6.91 36.35 0.95
CA HIS A 14 -5.45 36.55 0.96
C HIS A 14 -4.61 35.85 2.04
N ARG A 15 -3.92 34.77 1.65
CA ARG A 15 -2.45 34.63 1.78
C ARG A 15 -1.95 33.42 1.00
N GLY A 16 -0.82 33.62 0.32
CA GLY A 16 -0.23 32.73 -0.67
C GLY A 16 0.13 31.34 -0.15
N VAL A 17 0.14 30.41 -1.09
CA VAL A 17 0.65 29.05 -0.94
C VAL A 17 2.14 29.13 -0.57
N LEU A 18 2.49 28.57 0.59
CA LEU A 18 3.87 28.36 1.01
C LEU A 18 4.52 27.36 0.04
N GLN A 19 5.37 27.85 -0.84
CA GLN A 19 6.36 27.05 -1.55
C GLN A 19 7.38 26.51 -0.54
N ALA A 20 7.74 25.23 -0.67
CA ALA A 20 8.85 24.64 0.06
C ALA A 20 10.14 25.36 -0.35
N GLY A 21 10.81 25.95 0.65
CA GLY A 21 12.02 26.73 0.46
C GLY A 21 13.19 25.90 -0.08
N GLU A 22 13.98 26.54 -0.93
CA GLU A 22 15.26 26.06 -1.45
C GLU A 22 16.29 25.80 -0.33
N PRO A 23 17.32 24.97 -0.56
CA PRO A 23 18.29 24.62 0.47
C PRO A 23 19.22 25.81 0.75
N VAL A 24 19.24 26.26 2.01
CA VAL A 24 20.20 27.25 2.49
C VAL A 24 21.58 26.60 2.67
N GLU A 25 22.54 27.00 1.85
CA GLU A 25 23.97 26.72 2.03
C GLU A 25 24.47 27.28 3.37
N ARG A 26 24.89 26.40 4.28
CA ARG A 26 25.63 26.79 5.48
C ARG A 26 27.13 26.86 5.16
N ARG A 27 27.67 28.08 5.15
CA ARG A 27 29.11 28.34 5.20
C ARG A 27 29.70 27.75 6.48
N GLN A 28 30.69 26.87 6.33
CA GLN A 28 31.55 26.43 7.42
C GLN A 28 32.50 27.58 7.81
N LYS A 29 32.54 27.94 9.10
CA LYS A 29 33.68 28.63 9.70
C LYS A 29 34.49 27.60 10.47
N GLY A 30 35.76 27.47 10.08
CA GLY A 30 36.75 26.62 10.75
C GLY A 30 37.10 27.14 12.14
N GLY A 31 37.42 26.20 13.02
CA GLY A 31 37.95 26.43 14.36
C GLY A 31 38.49 25.12 14.92
N VAL A 32 39.81 24.99 14.95
CA VAL A 32 40.56 23.84 15.48
C VAL A 32 40.70 23.94 17.00
N ARG A 33 40.50 22.80 17.68
CA ARG A 33 41.08 22.28 18.95
C ARG A 33 40.00 21.40 19.62
N GLY A 34 40.24 20.24 20.20
CA GLY A 34 41.45 19.53 20.58
C GLY A 34 41.06 18.08 20.93
N THR A 35 42.07 17.25 21.11
CA THR A 35 42.02 15.82 21.41
C THR A 35 41.37 15.52 22.76
N GLU A 36 40.48 14.53 22.83
CA GLU A 36 40.27 13.73 24.04
C GLU A 36 39.71 12.35 23.69
N SER A 37 40.46 11.33 24.08
CA SER A 37 40.14 9.91 24.01
C SER A 37 39.35 9.49 25.25
N VAL A 38 38.21 8.81 25.07
CA VAL A 38 37.60 8.00 26.13
C VAL A 38 37.10 6.69 25.55
N GLN A 39 37.70 5.59 26.00
CA GLN A 39 37.28 4.22 25.76
C GLN A 39 36.23 3.76 26.79
N ALA A 40 35.50 2.72 26.37
CA ALA A 40 34.84 1.67 27.14
C ALA A 40 33.40 1.91 27.63
N GLY A 41 32.54 0.94 27.30
CA GLY A 41 31.20 0.80 27.85
C GLY A 41 30.28 -0.15 27.09
N ALA A 42 30.74 -1.38 26.81
CA ALA A 42 29.87 -2.45 26.30
C ALA A 42 28.90 -2.90 27.42
N LEU A 43 27.59 -2.73 27.22
CA LEU A 43 26.58 -3.24 28.15
C LEU A 43 25.97 -4.53 27.60
N ALA A 44 26.48 -5.66 28.09
CA ALA A 44 25.90 -6.98 27.86
C ALA A 44 24.73 -7.21 28.85
N ILE A 45 23.52 -7.36 28.33
CA ILE A 45 22.35 -7.74 29.13
C ILE A 45 22.37 -9.27 29.29
N ARG A 46 22.73 -9.74 30.49
CA ARG A 46 22.61 -11.15 30.91
C ARG A 46 21.14 -11.45 31.23
N CYS A 47 20.55 -12.39 30.49
CA CYS A 47 19.26 -12.99 30.83
C CYS A 47 19.50 -14.05 31.93
N ARG A 48 18.94 -13.85 33.14
CA ARG A 48 18.98 -14.84 34.22
C ARG A 48 18.03 -16.00 33.88
N ARG A 49 18.54 -17.23 33.99
CA ARG A 49 17.73 -18.44 34.09
C ARG A 49 17.52 -18.73 35.58
N ASP A 50 16.31 -18.52 36.06
CA ASP A 50 15.89 -19.06 37.35
C ASP A 50 15.35 -20.48 37.11
N GLY A 51 16.04 -21.46 37.69
CA GLY A 51 15.60 -22.85 37.75
C GLY A 51 14.72 -23.07 38.97
N ILE A 52 13.66 -23.87 38.79
CA ILE A 52 12.93 -24.49 39.89
C ILE A 52 12.93 -26.00 39.64
N ALA A 53 13.36 -26.74 40.66
CA ALA A 53 13.53 -28.17 40.65
C ALA A 53 12.22 -28.92 40.96
N GLY A 54 12.05 -30.06 40.26
CA GLY A 54 11.57 -31.34 40.80
C GLY A 54 10.09 -31.47 41.19
N THR A 55 9.38 -32.34 40.47
CA THR A 55 8.67 -33.48 41.10
C THR A 55 8.43 -34.59 40.08
N THR A 56 8.42 -35.80 40.60
CA THR A 56 8.45 -37.12 39.96
C THR A 56 7.13 -37.52 39.30
N GLY A 57 7.18 -38.14 38.11
CA GLY A 57 6.01 -38.77 37.50
C GLY A 57 6.36 -39.66 36.31
N ARG A 58 6.13 -40.97 36.46
CA ARG A 58 6.38 -42.06 35.50
C ARG A 58 5.77 -41.78 34.11
N ARG A 59 6.49 -42.13 33.04
CA ARG A 59 5.92 -42.44 31.72
C ARG A 59 6.18 -43.93 31.40
N PRO A 60 5.17 -44.72 30.97
CA PRO A 60 5.39 -46.08 30.49
C PRO A 60 5.95 -46.08 29.04
N PRO A 61 6.56 -47.19 28.58
CA PRO A 61 7.23 -47.24 27.29
C PRO A 61 6.21 -47.34 26.15
N ALA A 62 6.34 -46.47 25.15
CA ALA A 62 5.62 -46.63 23.89
C ALA A 62 6.31 -47.72 23.07
N VAL A 63 5.50 -48.71 22.71
CA VAL A 63 5.81 -49.90 21.92
C VAL A 63 6.36 -49.50 20.55
N CYS A 64 7.51 -50.07 20.19
CA CYS A 64 8.03 -50.08 18.83
C CYS A 64 7.15 -50.99 17.96
N LEU A 65 6.47 -50.42 16.97
CA LEU A 65 6.06 -51.16 15.78
C LEU A 65 6.85 -50.58 14.61
N LYS A 66 7.76 -51.41 14.10
CA LYS A 66 8.43 -51.22 12.81
C LYS A 66 7.42 -51.55 11.72
N GLU A 67 7.17 -50.62 10.82
CA GLU A 67 6.80 -50.96 9.45
C GLU A 67 7.60 -50.07 8.50
N ASP A 68 8.42 -50.75 7.70
CA ASP A 68 9.24 -50.22 6.63
C ASP A 68 8.37 -49.79 5.45
N ILE A 69 8.40 -48.51 5.09
CA ILE A 69 8.02 -48.08 3.73
C ILE A 69 9.00 -47.01 3.25
N GLY A 70 9.78 -47.37 2.23
CA GLY A 70 10.09 -46.48 1.12
C GLY A 70 11.23 -45.48 1.32
N ASN A 71 12.35 -45.79 0.69
CA ASN A 71 13.51 -44.92 0.49
C ASN A 71 13.15 -43.71 -0.41
N GLY A 72 12.60 -42.64 0.18
CA GLY A 72 12.41 -41.34 -0.46
C GLY A 72 13.65 -40.43 -0.30
N PRO A 73 13.89 -39.46 -1.19
CA PRO A 73 15.03 -38.55 -1.07
C PRO A 73 14.97 -37.83 0.26
N ARG A 74 16.04 -37.92 1.06
CA ARG A 74 16.15 -37.25 2.37
C ARG A 74 16.00 -35.75 2.17
N LEU A 75 14.81 -35.22 2.43
CA LEU A 75 14.60 -33.80 2.59
C LEU A 75 15.50 -33.36 3.75
N ARG A 76 16.50 -32.54 3.43
CA ARG A 76 17.31 -31.87 4.47
C ARG A 76 16.33 -31.12 5.38
N PRO A 77 16.49 -31.18 6.72
CA PRO A 77 15.69 -30.34 7.60
C PRO A 77 15.91 -28.88 7.19
N LEU A 78 14.84 -28.21 6.73
CA LEU A 78 14.83 -26.76 6.62
C LEU A 78 15.08 -26.23 8.03
N SER A 79 16.28 -25.71 8.24
CA SER A 79 16.63 -24.98 9.45
C SER A 79 15.64 -23.83 9.61
N ILE A 80 14.73 -23.95 10.58
CA ILE A 80 13.84 -22.86 10.99
C ILE A 80 14.70 -21.86 11.76
N SER A 81 15.39 -20.99 11.03
CA SER A 81 15.88 -19.71 11.54
C SER A 81 14.90 -18.64 11.08
N GLY A 82 13.67 -18.72 11.60
CA GLY A 82 12.56 -17.84 11.22
C GLY A 82 12.60 -16.53 12.00
N GLU A 83 13.49 -15.61 11.62
CA GLU A 83 13.26 -14.21 11.95
C GLU A 83 11.99 -13.76 11.21
N ALA A 84 11.01 -13.23 11.93
CA ALA A 84 9.79 -12.70 11.32
C ALA A 84 10.17 -11.57 10.35
N ARG A 85 9.93 -11.77 9.06
CA ARG A 85 10.19 -10.73 8.06
C ARG A 85 9.34 -9.50 8.37
N CYS A 86 9.99 -8.33 8.38
CA CYS A 86 9.31 -7.04 8.51
C CYS A 86 8.82 -6.55 7.13
N LEU A 87 7.90 -5.59 7.13
CA LEU A 87 7.45 -4.90 5.93
C LEU A 87 8.53 -3.94 5.44
N GLU A 88 8.84 -4.01 4.15
CA GLU A 88 9.79 -3.12 3.47
C GLU A 88 9.10 -1.78 3.15
N ILE A 89 9.26 -0.82 4.06
CA ILE A 89 8.60 0.49 4.00
C ILE A 89 9.54 1.52 3.33
N GLY A 90 9.06 2.12 2.25
CA GLY A 90 9.74 3.16 1.48
C GLY A 90 9.37 4.58 1.88
N GLY A 91 8.24 4.78 2.55
CA GLY A 91 7.82 6.10 2.98
C GLY A 91 6.64 6.08 3.94
N LEU A 92 6.48 7.19 4.65
CA LEU A 92 5.38 7.42 5.57
C LEU A 92 4.87 8.85 5.42
N VAL A 93 3.64 9.00 4.94
CA VAL A 93 2.91 10.26 5.12
C VAL A 93 2.22 10.19 6.47
N LYS A 94 2.66 11.07 7.37
CA LYS A 94 2.27 11.07 8.78
C LYS A 94 0.79 11.39 9.02
N LEU A 95 0.18 12.17 8.13
CA LEU A 95 -1.23 12.54 8.17
C LEU A 95 -1.70 12.91 6.75
N SER A 96 -2.85 12.39 6.34
CA SER A 96 -3.56 12.70 5.11
C SER A 96 -5.06 12.74 5.36
N LEU A 97 -5.74 13.61 4.62
CA LEU A 97 -7.21 13.76 4.60
C LEU A 97 -7.82 13.41 3.23
N VAL A 98 -6.97 13.03 2.27
CA VAL A 98 -7.38 12.84 0.86
C VAL A 98 -7.28 11.39 0.41
N ASP A 99 -6.40 10.59 1.01
CA ASP A 99 -6.17 9.19 0.62
C ASP A 99 -7.28 8.24 1.09
N TRP A 100 -8.06 8.67 2.08
CA TRP A 100 -9.29 8.02 2.53
C TRP A 100 -10.31 9.07 2.96
N PRO A 101 -11.18 9.53 2.04
CA PRO A 101 -12.17 10.55 2.36
C PRO A 101 -13.06 10.15 3.54
N GLY A 102 -13.20 11.07 4.51
CA GLY A 102 -13.94 10.83 5.75
C GLY A 102 -13.09 10.36 6.93
N GLU A 103 -11.84 9.95 6.68
CA GLU A 103 -10.91 9.47 7.70
C GLU A 103 -9.69 10.39 7.84
N VAL A 104 -9.07 10.40 9.01
CA VAL A 104 -7.77 11.03 9.26
C VAL A 104 -6.72 9.93 9.29
N VAL A 105 -5.92 9.82 8.22
CA VAL A 105 -5.10 8.61 8.01
C VAL A 105 -3.61 8.90 7.93
N ALA A 106 -2.79 7.93 8.32
CA ALA A 106 -1.41 7.86 7.84
C ALA A 106 -1.34 7.00 6.57
N VAL A 107 -0.38 7.26 5.69
CA VAL A 107 -0.14 6.43 4.50
C VAL A 107 1.24 5.80 4.58
N VAL A 108 1.28 4.47 4.61
CA VAL A 108 2.49 3.65 4.60
C VAL A 108 2.74 3.20 3.17
N PHE A 109 3.89 3.58 2.61
CA PHE A 109 4.27 3.23 1.24
C PHE A 109 5.27 2.08 1.26
N THR A 110 4.92 0.95 0.66
CA THR A 110 5.79 -0.22 0.50
C THR A 110 6.73 -0.07 -0.69
N ARG A 111 7.87 -0.76 -0.63
CA ARG A 111 8.82 -0.88 -1.74
C ARG A 111 8.52 -2.09 -2.60
N GLY A 112 8.95 -2.00 -3.85
CA GLY A 112 8.85 -3.05 -4.84
C GLY A 112 7.47 -3.08 -5.48
N CYS A 113 7.45 -3.24 -6.79
CA CYS A 113 6.24 -3.46 -7.56
C CYS A 113 6.57 -4.44 -8.68
N ASN A 114 5.58 -5.24 -9.08
CA ASN A 114 5.68 -6.18 -10.19
C ASN A 114 5.18 -5.58 -11.51
N PHE A 115 4.68 -4.34 -11.49
CA PHE A 115 4.35 -3.60 -12.71
C PHE A 115 5.45 -2.58 -13.02
N ARG A 116 5.57 -2.21 -14.29
CA ARG A 116 6.45 -1.15 -14.80
C ARG A 116 5.66 -0.14 -15.62
N CYS A 117 4.62 0.43 -15.00
CA CYS A 117 3.80 1.46 -15.64
C CYS A 117 4.68 2.66 -16.02
N PRO A 118 4.77 3.06 -17.30
CA PRO A 118 5.61 4.17 -17.73
C PRO A 118 5.28 5.48 -16.99
N TRP A 119 4.00 5.72 -16.73
CA TRP A 119 3.48 6.89 -16.01
C TRP A 119 3.50 6.77 -14.47
N CYS A 120 4.26 5.82 -13.90
CA CYS A 120 4.31 5.64 -12.45
C CYS A 120 5.00 6.83 -11.76
N HIS A 121 4.28 7.58 -10.92
CA HIS A 121 4.82 8.69 -10.13
C HIS A 121 5.70 8.22 -8.95
N ASN A 122 5.55 6.95 -8.53
CA ASN A 122 6.31 6.35 -7.43
C ASN A 122 7.57 5.64 -7.92
N ARG A 123 8.30 6.25 -8.87
CA ARG A 123 9.51 5.63 -9.46
C ARG A 123 10.54 5.21 -8.40
N ASN A 124 10.67 5.99 -7.34
CA ASN A 124 11.54 5.73 -6.18
C ASN A 124 11.08 4.56 -5.29
N LEU A 125 9.87 4.02 -5.49
CA LEU A 125 9.37 2.85 -4.77
C LEU A 125 9.36 1.59 -5.63
N VAL A 126 9.57 1.71 -6.95
CA VAL A 126 9.47 0.57 -7.89
C VAL A 126 10.80 0.24 -8.59
N GLU A 127 11.71 1.21 -8.68
CA GLU A 127 13.07 1.02 -9.20
C GLU A 127 14.05 0.77 -8.05
N PRO A 128 14.65 -0.44 -7.91
CA PRO A 128 15.52 -0.77 -6.79
C PRO A 128 16.70 0.19 -6.59
N ALA A 129 17.26 0.71 -7.69
CA ALA A 129 18.36 1.68 -7.65
C ALA A 129 17.96 3.05 -7.06
N LEU A 130 16.67 3.35 -7.01
CA LEU A 130 16.12 4.61 -6.49
C LEU A 130 15.41 4.44 -5.15
N PHE A 131 15.45 3.25 -4.55
CA PHE A 131 14.82 3.03 -3.25
C PHE A 131 15.42 3.97 -2.21
N PRO A 132 14.58 4.67 -1.42
CA PRO A 132 15.09 5.45 -0.29
C PRO A 132 15.73 4.52 0.76
N PRO A 133 16.23 5.02 1.89
CA PRO A 133 16.52 4.17 3.07
C PRO A 133 15.24 3.58 3.65
N ALA A 134 15.24 2.28 3.99
CA ALA A 134 14.05 1.61 4.52
C ALA A 134 13.68 2.19 5.88
N LEU A 135 12.40 2.50 6.07
CA LEU A 135 11.91 2.91 7.38
C LEU A 135 11.71 1.65 8.24
N PRO A 136 12.31 1.57 9.44
CA PRO A 136 12.12 0.42 10.30
C PRO A 136 10.63 0.26 10.67
N GLU A 137 10.08 -0.95 10.49
CA GLU A 137 8.68 -1.24 10.81
C GLU A 137 8.33 -0.85 12.26
N ALA A 138 9.25 -1.12 13.19
CA ALA A 138 9.08 -0.77 14.60
C ALA A 138 8.90 0.73 14.83
N GLU A 139 9.61 1.58 14.09
CA GLU A 139 9.47 3.05 14.19
C GLU A 139 8.13 3.52 13.64
N VAL A 140 7.70 2.96 12.51
CA VAL A 140 6.38 3.26 11.92
C VAL A 140 5.27 2.87 12.88
N LEU A 141 5.34 1.68 13.46
CA LEU A 141 4.35 1.20 14.43
C LEU A 141 4.37 1.99 15.74
N SER A 142 5.55 2.42 16.22
CA SER A 142 5.68 3.30 17.38
C SER A 142 5.02 4.65 17.13
N TYR A 143 5.26 5.25 15.95
CA TYR A 143 4.58 6.47 15.52
C TYR A 143 3.06 6.27 15.51
N LEU A 144 2.56 5.21 14.86
CA LEU A 144 1.12 4.93 14.79
C LEU A 144 0.52 4.70 16.18
N ALA A 145 1.17 3.93 17.06
CA ALA A 145 0.69 3.72 18.43
C ALA A 145 0.54 5.04 19.20
N ALA A 146 1.49 5.97 19.03
CA ALA A 146 1.45 7.27 19.68
C ALA A 146 0.41 8.24 19.10
N ARG A 147 -0.30 7.89 18.03
CA ARG A 147 -1.29 8.75 17.33
C ARG A 147 -2.70 8.15 17.25
N ARG A 148 -2.97 7.07 17.98
CA ARG A 148 -4.29 6.39 18.03
C ARG A 148 -5.48 7.28 18.43
N ARG A 149 -5.21 8.45 19.04
CA ARG A 149 -6.25 9.43 19.42
C ARG A 149 -6.50 10.50 18.35
N VAL A 150 -5.70 10.53 17.29
CA VAL A 150 -5.73 11.54 16.22
C VAL A 150 -6.02 10.90 14.87
N LEU A 151 -5.30 9.82 14.56
CA LEU A 151 -5.51 9.05 13.36
C LEU A 151 -6.67 8.07 13.59
N THR A 152 -7.56 7.96 12.61
CA THR A 152 -8.69 7.02 12.61
C THR A 152 -8.39 5.78 11.75
N GLY A 153 -7.47 5.90 10.79
CA GLY A 153 -7.06 4.77 9.96
C GLY A 153 -5.64 4.86 9.39
N VAL A 154 -5.27 3.81 8.66
CA VAL A 154 -4.00 3.70 7.97
C VAL A 154 -4.25 3.17 6.56
N VAL A 155 -3.67 3.84 5.57
CA VAL A 155 -3.64 3.38 4.18
C VAL A 155 -2.30 2.71 3.94
N VAL A 156 -2.30 1.47 3.43
CA VAL A 156 -1.10 0.78 2.98
C VAL A 156 -1.10 0.77 1.46
N SER A 157 -0.11 1.43 0.86
CA SER A 157 0.04 1.70 -0.57
C SER A 157 1.52 1.62 -0.95
N GLY A 158 1.99 2.28 -2.02
CA GLY A 158 3.40 2.30 -2.43
C GLY A 158 3.64 1.70 -3.80
N GLY A 159 4.56 0.74 -3.84
CA GLY A 159 4.76 -0.11 -5.00
C GLY A 159 3.60 -1.09 -5.15
N GLU A 160 3.77 -2.31 -4.65
CA GLU A 160 2.68 -3.29 -4.53
C GLU A 160 2.76 -3.99 -3.17
N PRO A 161 1.94 -3.58 -2.17
CA PRO A 161 1.98 -4.16 -0.83
C PRO A 161 1.80 -5.69 -0.83
N THR A 162 0.94 -6.22 -1.71
CA THR A 162 0.58 -7.65 -1.69
C THR A 162 1.69 -8.59 -2.15
N LEU A 163 2.84 -8.06 -2.60
CA LEU A 163 4.04 -8.87 -2.88
C LEU A 163 4.81 -9.26 -1.61
N GLN A 164 4.55 -8.60 -0.48
CA GLN A 164 5.32 -8.81 0.74
C GLN A 164 4.60 -9.77 1.69
N GLU A 165 5.23 -10.89 2.03
CA GLU A 165 4.70 -11.89 2.97
C GLU A 165 4.35 -11.29 4.34
N SER A 166 5.15 -10.30 4.78
CA SER A 166 5.00 -9.56 6.04
C SER A 166 3.81 -8.60 6.07
N LEU A 167 3.10 -8.40 4.95
CA LEU A 167 1.89 -7.57 4.93
C LEU A 167 0.82 -8.08 5.91
N VAL A 168 0.61 -9.39 5.97
CA VAL A 168 -0.46 -9.98 6.81
C VAL A 168 -0.22 -9.66 8.29
N SER A 169 0.99 -9.86 8.79
CA SER A 169 1.35 -9.55 10.18
C SER A 169 1.33 -8.05 10.45
N PHE A 170 1.79 -7.23 9.50
CA PHE A 170 1.73 -5.77 9.66
C PHE A 170 0.28 -5.27 9.79
N LEU A 171 -0.62 -5.71 8.90
CA LEU A 171 -2.04 -5.32 8.96
C LEU A 171 -2.71 -5.82 10.25
N ALA A 172 -2.42 -7.03 10.71
CA ALA A 172 -2.93 -7.53 11.98
C ALA A 172 -2.53 -6.61 13.16
N ARG A 173 -1.27 -6.16 13.21
CA ARG A 173 -0.81 -5.20 14.23
C ARG A 173 -1.55 -3.86 14.14
N LEU A 174 -1.89 -3.38 12.93
CA LEU A 174 -2.71 -2.18 12.77
C LEU A 174 -4.13 -2.38 13.33
N LYS A 175 -4.75 -3.53 13.05
CA LYS A 175 -6.08 -3.88 13.58
C LYS A 175 -6.07 -4.02 15.10
N GLU A 176 -5.03 -4.61 15.69
CA GLU A 176 -4.83 -4.68 17.15
C GLU A 176 -4.72 -3.30 17.79
N MET A 177 -4.13 -2.32 17.10
CA MET A 177 -4.12 -0.92 17.52
C MET A 177 -5.49 -0.23 17.37
N GLY A 178 -6.49 -0.88 16.78
CA GLY A 178 -7.83 -0.34 16.57
C GLY A 178 -7.93 0.62 15.39
N TYR A 179 -6.98 0.57 14.44
CA TYR A 179 -7.08 1.35 13.21
C TYR A 179 -8.06 0.72 12.21
N ALA A 180 -8.81 1.57 11.50
CA ALA A 180 -9.36 1.19 10.21
C ALA A 180 -8.21 1.08 9.19
N VAL A 181 -8.27 0.08 8.31
CA VAL A 181 -7.20 -0.24 7.36
C VAL A 181 -7.73 -0.17 5.94
N LYS A 182 -7.08 0.64 5.10
CA LYS A 182 -7.30 0.66 3.67
C LYS A 182 -6.09 0.09 2.95
N LEU A 183 -6.33 -0.81 2.01
CA LEU A 183 -5.29 -1.35 1.13
C LEU A 183 -5.45 -0.78 -0.28
N ASP A 184 -4.39 -0.17 -0.79
CA ASP A 184 -4.26 0.21 -2.18
C ASP A 184 -3.37 -0.82 -2.90
N THR A 185 -3.86 -1.42 -3.98
CA THR A 185 -3.16 -2.48 -4.73
C THR A 185 -3.37 -2.34 -6.23
N ASN A 186 -2.43 -2.84 -7.02
CA ASN A 186 -2.53 -3.00 -8.47
C ASN A 186 -3.33 -4.24 -8.90
N GLY A 187 -3.77 -5.07 -7.94
CA GLY A 187 -4.65 -6.21 -8.17
C GLY A 187 -3.97 -7.47 -8.70
N SER A 188 -2.64 -7.51 -8.78
CA SER A 188 -1.91 -8.67 -9.32
C SER A 188 -1.90 -9.92 -8.43
N GLN A 189 -2.25 -9.80 -7.14
CA GLN A 189 -2.21 -10.91 -6.16
C GLN A 189 -3.61 -11.22 -5.58
N PRO A 190 -4.54 -11.79 -6.37
CA PRO A 190 -5.91 -12.07 -5.91
C PRO A 190 -5.97 -13.05 -4.73
N ARG A 191 -5.01 -13.98 -4.63
CA ARG A 191 -4.95 -14.94 -3.50
C ARG A 191 -4.63 -14.25 -2.19
N VAL A 192 -3.65 -13.35 -2.19
CA VAL A 192 -3.29 -12.56 -1.01
C VAL A 192 -4.46 -11.65 -0.64
N LEU A 193 -5.03 -10.94 -1.62
CA LEU A 193 -6.18 -10.06 -1.42
C LEU A 193 -7.38 -10.79 -0.79
N ARG A 194 -7.74 -11.97 -1.31
CA ARG A 194 -8.80 -12.80 -0.74
C ARG A 194 -8.52 -13.16 0.72
N ASN A 195 -7.32 -13.66 1.01
CA ASN A 195 -6.93 -14.00 2.38
C ASN A 195 -6.99 -12.79 3.34
N LEU A 196 -6.65 -11.58 2.88
CA LEU A 196 -6.78 -10.37 3.69
C LEU A 196 -8.24 -10.00 3.97
N LEU A 197 -9.11 -10.12 2.96
CA LEU A 197 -10.56 -9.90 3.07
C LEU A 197 -11.21 -10.92 4.01
N ASP A 198 -10.95 -12.22 3.80
CA ASP A 198 -11.52 -13.31 4.59
C ASP A 198 -11.13 -13.20 6.08
N LYS A 199 -9.93 -12.68 6.37
CA LYS A 199 -9.44 -12.45 7.73
C LYS A 199 -9.92 -11.13 8.35
N GLY A 200 -10.65 -10.29 7.61
CA GLY A 200 -11.08 -8.97 8.09
C GLY A 200 -9.93 -8.01 8.40
N LEU A 201 -8.78 -8.18 7.73
CA LEU A 201 -7.58 -7.35 7.95
C LEU A 201 -7.63 -6.01 7.21
N VAL A 202 -8.60 -5.84 6.31
CA VAL A 202 -8.80 -4.63 5.52
C VAL A 202 -10.28 -4.24 5.59
N ASP A 203 -10.54 -2.95 5.83
CA ASP A 203 -11.88 -2.37 5.90
C ASP A 203 -12.29 -1.71 4.58
N ARG A 204 -11.29 -1.32 3.76
CA ARG A 204 -11.47 -0.75 2.42
C ARG A 204 -10.37 -1.25 1.50
N VAL A 205 -10.70 -1.54 0.25
CA VAL A 205 -9.70 -1.89 -0.78
C VAL A 205 -9.88 -1.00 -2.01
N ALA A 206 -8.79 -0.42 -2.48
CA ALA A 206 -8.73 0.22 -3.79
C ALA A 206 -7.85 -0.60 -4.74
N VAL A 207 -8.43 -1.06 -5.85
CA VAL A 207 -7.71 -1.77 -6.92
C VAL A 207 -7.50 -0.83 -8.10
N ASP A 208 -6.25 -0.64 -8.51
CA ASP A 208 -5.95 0.13 -9.71
C ASP A 208 -6.12 -0.73 -10.97
N TYR A 209 -7.15 -0.43 -11.75
CA TYR A 209 -7.35 -0.96 -13.08
C TYR A 209 -6.77 0.02 -14.10
N LYS A 210 -5.63 -0.33 -14.68
CA LYS A 210 -4.72 0.67 -15.27
C LYS A 210 -4.87 0.87 -16.77
N VAL A 211 -5.32 -0.14 -17.51
CA VAL A 211 -5.55 -0.16 -18.97
C VAL A 211 -6.47 -1.35 -19.30
N PRO A 212 -6.96 -1.54 -20.55
CA PRO A 212 -7.58 -2.82 -20.92
C PRO A 212 -6.67 -4.02 -20.62
N LEU A 213 -7.24 -5.14 -20.18
CA LEU A 213 -6.53 -6.32 -19.71
C LEU A 213 -5.59 -6.91 -20.76
N ALA A 214 -5.95 -6.80 -22.04
CA ALA A 214 -5.10 -7.23 -23.16
C ALA A 214 -3.80 -6.42 -23.28
N GLU A 215 -3.73 -5.23 -22.71
CA GLU A 215 -2.57 -4.32 -22.81
C GLU A 215 -1.64 -4.41 -21.60
N TYR A 216 -1.99 -5.18 -20.56
CA TYR A 216 -1.14 -5.37 -19.37
C TYR A 216 0.27 -5.91 -19.69
N PRO A 217 0.44 -6.93 -20.57
CA PRO A 217 1.77 -7.45 -20.89
C PRO A 217 2.66 -6.41 -21.56
N THR A 218 2.12 -5.64 -22.50
CA THR A 218 2.90 -4.70 -23.32
C THR A 218 3.13 -3.37 -22.62
N ARG A 219 2.13 -2.83 -21.90
CA ARG A 219 2.24 -1.51 -21.27
C ARG A 219 2.80 -1.55 -19.85
N LEU A 220 2.51 -2.61 -19.09
CA LEU A 220 2.85 -2.69 -17.67
C LEU A 220 3.89 -3.75 -17.36
N GLY A 221 4.28 -4.56 -18.35
CA GLY A 221 5.17 -5.70 -18.17
C GLY A 221 4.55 -6.84 -17.38
N TRP A 222 3.20 -6.93 -17.32
CA TRP A 222 2.51 -7.95 -16.53
C TRP A 222 1.85 -9.03 -17.41
N PRO A 223 2.36 -10.28 -17.40
CA PRO A 223 1.90 -11.31 -18.33
C PRO A 223 0.59 -11.99 -17.93
N ALA A 224 0.07 -11.74 -16.72
CA ALA A 224 -1.06 -12.47 -16.15
C ALA A 224 -2.27 -11.56 -15.83
N PRO A 225 -2.88 -10.86 -16.81
CA PRO A 225 -4.01 -9.96 -16.57
C PRO A 225 -5.24 -10.65 -15.96
N GLY A 226 -5.37 -11.97 -16.11
CA GLY A 226 -6.43 -12.75 -15.45
C GLY A 226 -6.42 -12.60 -13.91
N ALA A 227 -5.24 -12.41 -13.30
CA ALA A 227 -5.13 -12.17 -11.87
C ALA A 227 -5.79 -10.84 -11.45
N VAL A 228 -5.62 -9.80 -12.27
CA VAL A 228 -6.22 -8.48 -12.03
C VAL A 228 -7.73 -8.54 -12.19
N ARG A 229 -8.23 -9.23 -13.22
CA ARG A 229 -9.66 -9.51 -13.39
C ARG A 229 -10.27 -10.18 -12.16
N GLN A 230 -9.57 -11.16 -11.58
CA GLN A 230 -10.02 -11.83 -10.35
C GLN A 230 -10.08 -10.87 -9.15
N SER A 231 -9.06 -10.02 -8.97
CA SER A 231 -9.03 -9.01 -7.90
C SER A 231 -10.16 -7.98 -8.05
N LEU A 232 -10.46 -7.53 -9.27
CA LEU A 232 -11.60 -6.65 -9.54
C LEU A 232 -12.91 -7.34 -9.13
N GLY A 233 -13.10 -8.60 -9.51
CA GLY A 233 -14.27 -9.39 -9.12
C GLY A 233 -14.43 -9.52 -7.61
N LEU A 234 -13.34 -9.83 -6.88
CA LEU A 234 -13.35 -9.95 -5.42
C LEU A 234 -13.78 -8.64 -4.75
N VAL A 235 -13.23 -7.52 -5.20
CA VAL A 235 -13.45 -6.21 -4.57
C VAL A 235 -14.85 -5.68 -4.85
N MET A 236 -15.40 -5.96 -6.03
CA MET A 236 -16.81 -5.67 -6.33
C MET A 236 -17.77 -6.54 -5.53
N SER A 237 -17.46 -7.84 -5.31
CA SER A 237 -18.35 -8.75 -4.59
C SER A 237 -18.35 -8.55 -3.07
N HIS A 238 -17.25 -8.08 -2.48
CA HIS A 238 -17.14 -7.86 -1.03
C HIS A 238 -17.78 -6.54 -0.55
N GLY A 239 -18.16 -5.63 -1.44
CA GLY A 239 -18.85 -4.37 -1.11
C GLY A 239 -17.98 -3.30 -0.44
N CYS A 240 -16.76 -3.62 0.00
CA CYS A 240 -15.80 -2.67 0.59
C CYS A 240 -14.81 -2.08 -0.44
N GLY A 241 -15.15 -2.17 -1.72
CA GLY A 241 -14.24 -1.90 -2.82
C GLY A 241 -14.29 -0.54 -3.47
N GLU A 242 -13.17 -0.18 -4.08
CA GLU A 242 -13.01 0.93 -5.01
C GLU A 242 -12.17 0.44 -6.20
N VAL A 243 -12.60 0.74 -7.41
CA VAL A 243 -11.78 0.54 -8.60
C VAL A 243 -11.28 1.89 -9.06
N ARG A 244 -9.99 2.01 -9.37
CA ARG A 244 -9.37 3.28 -9.74
C ARG A 244 -8.65 3.21 -11.08
N THR A 245 -8.72 4.29 -11.85
CA THR A 245 -7.92 4.46 -13.06
C THR A 245 -7.34 5.86 -13.09
N THR A 246 -6.01 5.97 -13.23
CA THR A 246 -5.35 7.25 -13.49
C THR A 246 -5.50 7.60 -14.97
N ILE A 247 -6.13 8.73 -15.27
CA ILE A 247 -6.38 9.20 -16.63
C ILE A 247 -5.10 9.80 -17.20
N VAL A 248 -4.38 8.99 -17.96
CA VAL A 248 -3.14 9.39 -18.67
C VAL A 248 -3.48 9.86 -20.09
N PRO A 249 -3.10 11.08 -20.48
CA PRO A 249 -3.27 11.59 -21.84
C PRO A 249 -2.70 10.63 -22.89
N GLY A 250 -3.40 10.43 -24.00
CA GLY A 250 -2.99 9.51 -25.07
C GLY A 250 -3.18 8.02 -24.76
N ILE A 251 -3.55 7.64 -23.53
CA ILE A 251 -3.83 6.25 -23.15
C ILE A 251 -5.32 6.05 -22.86
N HIS A 252 -5.93 6.96 -22.09
CA HIS A 252 -7.28 6.79 -21.58
C HIS A 252 -8.28 7.67 -22.32
N SER A 253 -8.58 7.32 -23.58
CA SER A 253 -9.70 7.94 -24.30
C SER A 253 -11.05 7.51 -23.71
N PRO A 254 -12.15 8.26 -23.94
CA PRO A 254 -13.49 7.82 -23.54
C PRO A 254 -13.85 6.42 -24.05
N GLU A 255 -13.42 6.06 -25.27
CA GLU A 255 -13.63 4.73 -25.84
C GLU A 255 -12.87 3.64 -25.06
N VAL A 256 -11.61 3.90 -24.71
CA VAL A 256 -10.80 2.97 -23.89
C VAL A 256 -11.46 2.76 -22.53
N LEU A 257 -11.93 3.82 -21.89
CA LEU A 257 -12.63 3.72 -20.60
C LEU A 257 -13.94 2.92 -20.73
N ARG A 258 -14.73 3.13 -21.79
CA ARG A 258 -15.93 2.32 -22.06
C ARG A 258 -15.59 0.85 -22.26
N ARG A 259 -14.53 0.55 -23.00
CA ARG A 259 -14.03 -0.83 -23.18
C ARG A 259 -13.64 -1.44 -21.83
N MET A 260 -12.88 -0.71 -21.02
CA MET A 260 -12.46 -1.12 -19.68
C MET A 260 -13.67 -1.46 -18.80
N VAL A 261 -14.67 -0.57 -18.73
CA VAL A 261 -15.91 -0.81 -17.97
C VAL A 261 -16.64 -2.06 -18.47
N ARG A 262 -16.81 -2.19 -19.79
CA ARG A 262 -17.52 -3.33 -20.40
C ARG A 262 -16.82 -4.65 -20.13
N GLU A 263 -15.51 -4.74 -20.36
CA GLU A 263 -14.78 -6.01 -20.24
C GLU A 263 -14.65 -6.49 -18.80
N SER A 264 -14.63 -5.56 -17.83
CA SER A 264 -14.49 -5.86 -16.40
C SER A 264 -15.83 -5.93 -15.66
N LYS A 265 -16.91 -5.45 -16.28
CA LYS A 265 -18.24 -5.29 -15.67
C LYS A 265 -18.19 -4.47 -14.39
N ILE A 266 -17.41 -3.39 -14.40
CA ILE A 266 -17.25 -2.51 -13.23
C ILE A 266 -18.58 -1.87 -12.84
N ASP A 267 -18.90 -1.93 -11.55
CA ASP A 267 -19.92 -1.07 -10.96
C ASP A 267 -19.42 0.39 -10.93
N LEU A 268 -20.03 1.25 -11.74
CA LEU A 268 -19.66 2.66 -11.85
C LEU A 268 -19.81 3.45 -10.54
N ARG A 269 -20.59 2.96 -9.57
CA ARG A 269 -20.67 3.56 -8.23
C ARG A 269 -19.36 3.37 -7.44
N MET A 270 -18.61 2.33 -7.76
CA MET A 270 -17.31 1.98 -7.16
C MET A 270 -16.13 2.48 -7.98
N TYR A 271 -16.36 2.96 -9.20
CA TYR A 271 -15.30 3.41 -10.11
C TYR A 271 -14.89 4.87 -9.82
N ARG A 272 -13.60 5.12 -9.71
CA ARG A 272 -13.02 6.45 -9.48
C ARG A 272 -11.94 6.74 -10.51
N LEU A 273 -12.05 7.87 -11.17
CA LEU A 273 -11.02 8.34 -12.09
C LEU A 273 -10.09 9.32 -11.36
N GLN A 274 -8.79 9.22 -11.61
CA GLN A 274 -7.77 10.05 -10.97
C GLN A 274 -7.03 10.88 -12.01
N PRO A 275 -6.78 12.18 -11.76
CA PRO A 275 -6.02 12.99 -12.69
C PRO A 275 -4.55 12.55 -12.73
N PHE A 276 -4.01 12.38 -13.93
CA PHE A 276 -2.56 12.22 -14.11
C PHE A 276 -1.82 13.51 -13.74
N ARG A 277 -0.64 13.34 -13.13
CA ARG A 277 0.27 14.42 -12.75
C ARG A 277 1.68 14.06 -13.26
N PRO A 278 2.25 14.86 -14.17
CA PRO A 278 3.60 14.65 -14.70
C PRO A 278 4.68 15.11 -13.69
N GLY A 279 5.95 14.81 -13.98
CA GLY A 279 7.12 15.46 -13.36
C GLY A 279 8.05 14.55 -12.56
N SER A 280 7.73 13.27 -12.40
CA SER A 280 8.61 12.26 -11.80
C SER A 280 8.17 10.84 -12.19
N CYS A 281 7.84 10.65 -13.46
CA CYS A 281 7.39 9.36 -13.97
C CYS A 281 8.55 8.37 -14.06
N LEU A 282 8.22 7.07 -14.07
CA LEU A 282 9.19 6.00 -14.28
C LEU A 282 9.86 6.14 -15.66
N ASP A 283 9.05 6.38 -16.70
CA ASP A 283 9.52 6.77 -18.01
C ASP A 283 9.49 8.31 -18.13
N PRO A 284 10.66 8.98 -18.24
CA PRO A 284 10.75 10.43 -18.35
C PRO A 284 9.98 11.03 -19.53
N ALA A 285 9.64 10.26 -20.56
CA ALA A 285 8.82 10.74 -21.68
C ALA A 285 7.44 11.26 -21.21
N TYR A 286 6.92 10.73 -20.09
CA TYR A 286 5.64 11.13 -19.52
C TYR A 286 5.71 12.41 -18.67
N ASP A 287 6.91 12.93 -18.38
CA ASP A 287 7.06 14.16 -17.60
C ASP A 287 6.68 15.43 -18.39
N GLY A 288 6.67 15.34 -19.72
CA GLY A 288 6.19 16.41 -20.61
C GLY A 288 4.68 16.38 -20.89
N TYR A 289 3.96 15.37 -20.40
CA TYR A 289 2.53 15.20 -20.72
C TYR A 289 1.68 16.25 -19.99
N PRO A 290 0.54 16.65 -20.57
CA PRO A 290 -0.32 17.65 -19.94
C PRO A 290 -0.92 17.12 -18.62
N THR A 291 -1.09 18.01 -17.66
CA THR A 291 -1.86 17.72 -16.45
C THR A 291 -3.33 17.52 -16.81
N VAL A 292 -4.00 16.61 -16.11
CA VAL A 292 -5.43 16.39 -16.28
C VAL A 292 -6.19 17.15 -15.20
N SER A 293 -7.12 18.03 -15.59
CA SER A 293 -7.92 18.80 -14.64
C SER A 293 -8.97 17.93 -13.96
N ARG A 294 -9.39 18.32 -12.75
CA ARG A 294 -10.50 17.65 -12.04
C ARG A 294 -11.82 17.76 -12.79
N GLU A 295 -12.04 18.87 -13.49
CA GLU A 295 -13.22 19.08 -14.33
C GLU A 295 -13.26 18.08 -15.49
N HIS A 296 -12.13 17.84 -16.16
CA HIS A 296 -12.05 16.85 -17.22
C HIS A 296 -12.33 15.44 -16.71
N VAL A 297 -11.75 15.08 -15.55
CA VAL A 297 -12.03 13.79 -14.89
C VAL A 297 -13.52 13.66 -14.57
N ALA A 298 -14.15 14.69 -14.00
CA ALA A 298 -15.58 14.69 -13.68
C ALA A 298 -16.46 14.55 -14.94
N ALA A 299 -16.06 15.18 -16.05
CA ALA A 299 -16.76 15.04 -17.33
C ALA A 299 -16.69 13.60 -17.88
N LEU A 300 -15.54 12.94 -17.76
CA LEU A 300 -15.39 11.53 -18.13
C LEU A 300 -16.25 10.61 -17.24
N GLU A 301 -16.27 10.84 -15.92
CA GLU A 301 -17.12 10.08 -15.01
C GLU A 301 -18.62 10.26 -15.33
N ALA A 302 -19.04 11.49 -15.66
CA ALA A 302 -20.42 11.77 -16.05
C ALA A 302 -20.78 11.06 -17.37
N ALA A 303 -19.91 11.12 -18.38
CA ALA A 303 -20.11 10.44 -19.66
C ALA A 303 -20.29 8.92 -19.47
N LEU A 304 -19.42 8.28 -18.68
CA LEU A 304 -19.52 6.84 -18.40
C LEU A 304 -20.84 6.47 -17.71
N ARG A 305 -21.33 7.33 -16.81
CA ARG A 305 -22.62 7.09 -16.11
C ARG A 305 -23.81 7.27 -17.03
N ASN A 306 -23.80 8.26 -17.92
CA ASN A 306 -24.89 8.47 -18.87
C ASN A 306 -25.03 7.28 -19.83
N ASP A 307 -23.92 6.77 -20.36
CA ASP A 307 -23.94 5.59 -21.24
C ASP A 307 -24.54 4.36 -20.56
N ALA A 308 -24.31 4.20 -19.25
CA ALA A 308 -24.82 3.07 -18.50
C ALA A 308 -26.33 3.16 -18.24
N VAL A 309 -26.90 4.37 -18.22
CA VAL A 309 -28.35 4.59 -18.15
C VAL A 309 -28.97 4.33 -19.52
N GLU A 310 -28.39 4.87 -20.59
CA GLU A 310 -28.90 4.69 -21.96
C GLU A 310 -28.83 3.22 -22.43
N GLY A 311 -27.82 2.47 -21.98
CA GLY A 311 -27.68 1.04 -22.26
C GLY A 311 -28.52 0.11 -21.38
N ALA A 312 -29.27 0.64 -20.40
CA ALA A 312 -30.16 -0.15 -19.53
C ALA A 312 -31.61 -0.20 -20.04
N ASP A 313 -31.95 0.62 -21.05
CA ASP A 313 -33.30 0.77 -21.62
C ASP A 313 -33.44 0.16 -23.04
N VAL A 314 -32.60 -0.81 -23.43
CA VAL A 314 -32.70 -1.51 -24.74
C VAL A 314 -32.65 -3.02 -24.59
#